data_AF-A0A418VEM8-F1
#
_entry.id   AF-A0A418VEM8-F1
#
_cell.length_a   1.000
_cell.length_b   1.000
_cell.length_c   1.000
_cell.angle_alpha   90.00
_cell.angle_beta   90.00
_cell.angle_gamma   90.00
#
_symmetry.space_group_name_H-M   'P 1'
#
loop_
_entity.id
_entity.type
_entity.pdbx_description
1 polymer ?
#
loop_
_entity_poly.entity_id
_entity_poly.type
_entity_poly.pdbx_seq_one_letter_code
_entity_poly.pdbx_strand_id
1 'polypeptide(L)'
;MRFQTIYVDMRPVLTKWLGFAAAILFLFLILTSIRPDFEDAMNQFIAVYERQHHAAGNSSALEFWNACLGSASCWKGLIFSWRAPLLLKSFLLSGAIFGIFSAAYGMWWRPEVMANRDVRVNSTKVEESRISSPIPPGGSL
;
A
#
# COMPACT_ATOMS: atom_id res chain seq x y z
N MET A 1 -13.23 14.59 29.55
CA MET A 1 -12.18 13.81 28.85
C MET A 1 -12.61 13.41 27.42
N ARG A 2 -13.15 14.33 26.60
CA ARG A 2 -13.76 13.95 25.29
C ARG A 2 -13.00 14.48 24.06
N PHE A 3 -11.98 15.31 24.26
CA PHE A 3 -11.24 15.98 23.18
C PHE A 3 -9.79 15.49 22.99
N GLN A 4 -9.31 14.59 23.86
CA GLN A 4 -7.92 14.10 23.82
C GLN A 4 -7.61 13.20 22.61
N THR A 5 -8.60 12.79 21.83
CA THR A 5 -8.45 11.91 20.66
C THR A 5 -8.84 12.56 19.35
N ILE A 6 -9.21 13.85 19.35
CA ILE A 6 -9.53 14.54 18.11
C ILE A 6 -8.22 14.85 17.37
N TYR A 7 -8.09 14.33 16.15
CA TYR A 7 -6.99 14.66 15.27
C TYR A 7 -7.19 16.05 14.69
N VAL A 8 -6.16 16.89 14.80
CA VAL A 8 -6.13 18.25 14.24
C VAL A 8 -5.92 18.21 12.73
N ASP A 9 -5.05 17.29 12.31
CA ASP A 9 -4.73 17.07 10.91
C ASP A 9 -5.19 15.66 10.49
N MET A 10 -6.18 15.63 9.60
CA MET A 10 -6.72 14.40 9.01
C MET A 10 -6.01 13.99 7.72
N ARG A 11 -5.11 14.82 7.17
CA ARG A 11 -4.35 14.51 5.95
C ARG A 11 -3.66 13.14 6.02
N PRO A 12 -2.97 12.76 7.10
CA PRO A 12 -2.28 11.47 7.13
C PRO A 12 -3.24 10.28 7.11
N VAL A 13 -4.39 10.44 7.76
CA VAL A 13 -5.46 9.43 7.78
C VAL A 13 -6.05 9.29 6.38
N LEU A 14 -6.35 10.41 5.71
CA LEU A 14 -6.85 10.42 4.34
C LEU A 14 -5.84 9.81 3.35
N THR A 15 -4.57 10.22 3.42
CA THR A 15 -3.50 9.69 2.56
C THR A 15 -3.33 8.19 2.75
N LYS A 16 -3.39 7.69 4.00
CA LYS A 16 -3.33 6.25 4.29
C LYS A 16 -4.47 5.50 3.60
N TRP A 17 -5.71 5.92 3.83
CA TRP A 17 -6.88 5.19 3.34
C TRP A 17 -7.08 5.32 1.84
N LEU A 18 -6.81 6.49 1.25
CA LEU A 18 -6.79 6.67 -0.19
C LEU A 18 -5.69 5.82 -0.84
N GLY A 19 -4.51 5.74 -0.22
CA GLY A 19 -3.44 4.86 -0.69
C GLY A 19 -3.82 3.39 -0.68
N PHE A 20 -4.44 2.92 0.41
CA PHE A 20 -4.96 1.55 0.49
C PHE A 20 -6.03 1.28 -0.57
N ALA A 21 -7.00 2.19 -0.74
CA ALA A 21 -8.05 2.05 -1.73
C ALA A 21 -7.46 2.01 -3.16
N ALA A 22 -6.50 2.89 -3.46
CA ALA A 22 -5.80 2.90 -4.74
C ALA A 22 -5.01 1.60 -4.96
N ALA A 23 -4.26 1.12 -3.97
CA ALA A 23 -3.51 -0.13 -4.08
C ALA A 23 -4.43 -1.32 -4.37
N ILE A 24 -5.54 -1.45 -3.64
CA ILE A 24 -6.53 -2.51 -3.85
C ILE A 24 -7.16 -2.40 -5.24
N LEU A 25 -7.55 -1.19 -5.65
CA LEU A 25 -8.13 -0.95 -6.98
C LEU A 25 -7.17 -1.36 -8.09
N PHE A 26 -5.91 -0.91 -8.04
CA PHE A 26 -4.93 -1.22 -9.08
C PHE A 26 -4.54 -2.71 -9.07
N LEU A 27 -4.44 -3.36 -7.91
CA LEU A 27 -4.25 -4.81 -7.84
C LEU A 27 -5.43 -5.57 -8.44
N PHE A 28 -6.66 -5.12 -8.18
CA PHE A 28 -7.85 -5.70 -8.78
C PHE A 28 -7.88 -5.50 -10.31
N LEU A 29 -7.50 -4.32 -10.79
CA LEU A 29 -7.38 -4.02 -12.22
C LEU A 29 -6.27 -4.84 -12.90
N ILE A 30 -5.14 -5.05 -12.22
CA ILE A 30 -4.07 -5.95 -12.68
C ILE A 30 -4.63 -7.36 -12.84
N LEU A 31 -5.30 -7.87 -11.79
CA LEU A 31 -5.82 -9.24 -11.76
C LEU A 31 -6.90 -9.46 -12.84
N THR A 32 -7.78 -8.48 -13.05
CA THR A 32 -8.79 -8.55 -14.12
C THR A 32 -8.21 -8.37 -15.51
N SER A 33 -7.18 -7.53 -15.70
CA SER A 33 -6.54 -7.35 -17.01
C SER A 33 -5.68 -8.55 -17.43
N ILE A 34 -5.05 -9.22 -16.45
CA ILE A 34 -4.18 -10.38 -16.71
C ILE A 34 -5.00 -11.66 -16.84
N ARG A 35 -6.21 -11.73 -16.27
CA ARG A 35 -7.05 -12.94 -16.29
C ARG A 35 -7.20 -13.60 -17.68
N PRO A 36 -7.59 -12.91 -18.76
CA PRO A 36 -7.74 -13.56 -20.07
C PRO A 36 -6.39 -14.06 -20.63
N ASP A 37 -5.34 -13.27 -20.45
CA ASP A 37 -3.98 -13.62 -20.87
C ASP A 37 -3.39 -14.78 -20.04
N PHE A 38 -3.83 -14.87 -18.79
CA PHE A 38 -3.47 -15.92 -17.85
C PHE A 38 -4.17 -17.23 -18.20
N GLU A 39 -5.47 -17.19 -18.52
CA GLU A 39 -6.23 -18.34 -19.01
C GLU A 39 -5.62 -18.87 -20.32
N ASP A 40 -5.23 -17.98 -21.25
CA ASP A 40 -4.51 -18.35 -22.48
C ASP A 40 -3.15 -19.00 -22.20
N ALA A 41 -2.34 -18.40 -21.33
CA ALA A 41 -1.02 -18.93 -20.96
C ALA A 41 -1.12 -20.27 -20.23
N MET A 42 -2.12 -20.41 -19.37
CA MET A 42 -2.44 -21.66 -18.68
C MET A 42 -2.84 -22.75 -19.65
N ASN A 43 -3.70 -22.46 -20.62
CA ASN A 43 -4.09 -23.43 -21.65
C ASN A 43 -2.89 -23.86 -22.51
N GLN A 44 -2.00 -22.92 -22.87
CA GLN A 44 -0.76 -23.23 -23.59
C GLN A 44 0.21 -24.04 -22.73
N PHE A 45 0.33 -23.71 -21.45
CA PHE A 45 1.23 -24.41 -20.54
C PHE A 45 0.70 -25.80 -20.21
N ILE A 46 -0.61 -25.98 -19.98
CA ILE A 46 -1.26 -27.29 -19.84
C ILE A 46 -0.99 -28.11 -21.11
N ALA A 47 -1.16 -27.55 -22.31
CA ALA A 47 -0.89 -28.28 -23.55
C ALA A 47 0.58 -28.69 -23.72
N VAL A 48 1.54 -27.93 -23.18
CA VAL A 48 2.98 -28.28 -23.19
C VAL A 48 3.33 -29.25 -22.06
N TYR A 49 2.72 -29.08 -20.89
CA TYR A 49 2.94 -29.86 -19.68
C TYR A 49 2.28 -31.24 -19.78
N GLU A 50 1.08 -31.36 -20.35
CA GLU A 50 0.43 -32.64 -20.68
C GLU A 50 1.28 -33.47 -21.65
N ARG A 51 1.96 -32.83 -22.61
CA ARG A 51 2.88 -33.51 -23.53
C ARG A 51 4.16 -34.00 -22.86
N GLN A 52 4.59 -33.36 -21.78
CA GLN A 52 5.81 -33.74 -21.07
C GLN A 52 5.55 -34.63 -19.85
N HIS A 53 4.40 -34.51 -19.19
CA HIS A 53 4.06 -35.16 -17.92
C HIS A 53 2.64 -35.72 -18.00
N HIS A 54 2.51 -36.94 -18.55
CA HIS A 54 1.26 -37.71 -18.68
C HIS A 54 0.46 -37.88 -17.36
N ALA A 55 1.03 -37.55 -16.20
CA ALA A 55 0.38 -37.65 -14.89
C ALA A 55 -0.42 -36.39 -14.48
N ALA A 56 -0.33 -35.29 -15.23
CA ALA A 56 -0.89 -33.99 -14.83
C ALA A 56 -2.38 -33.79 -15.18
N GLY A 57 -3.01 -34.74 -15.88
CA GLY A 57 -4.43 -34.66 -16.23
C GLY A 57 -5.39 -34.74 -15.03
N ASN A 58 -4.89 -35.13 -13.85
CA ASN A 58 -5.68 -35.30 -12.62
C ASN A 58 -5.19 -34.46 -11.43
N SER A 59 -4.12 -33.67 -11.58
CA SER A 59 -3.60 -32.87 -10.46
C SER A 59 -4.48 -31.65 -10.21
N SER A 60 -4.80 -31.41 -8.94
CA SER A 60 -5.62 -30.27 -8.52
C SER A 60 -4.99 -28.94 -8.99
N ALA A 61 -5.82 -27.94 -9.29
CA ALA A 61 -5.34 -26.61 -9.72
C ALA A 61 -4.29 -26.02 -8.76
N LEU A 62 -4.35 -26.35 -7.47
CA LEU A 62 -3.40 -25.92 -6.45
C LEU A 62 -1.99 -26.54 -6.61
N GLU A 63 -1.88 -27.81 -6.97
CA GLU A 63 -0.58 -28.47 -7.22
C GLU A 63 0.09 -27.92 -8.47
N PHE A 64 -0.71 -27.65 -9.50
CA PHE A 64 -0.26 -26.95 -10.69
C PHE A 64 0.34 -25.58 -10.35
N TRP A 65 -0.37 -24.79 -9.53
CA TRP A 65 0.10 -23.48 -9.11
C TRP A 65 1.37 -23.54 -8.27
N ASN A 66 1.49 -24.50 -7.35
CA ASN A 66 2.73 -24.69 -6.59
C ASN A 66 3.91 -25.06 -7.49
N ALA A 67 3.72 -25.94 -8.46
CA ALA A 67 4.76 -26.30 -9.44
C ALA A 67 5.13 -25.13 -10.35
N CYS A 68 4.15 -24.32 -10.77
CA CYS A 68 4.36 -23.14 -11.60
C CYS A 68 5.08 -22.02 -10.82
N LEU A 69 4.70 -21.75 -9.58
CA LEU A 69 5.36 -20.75 -8.73
C LEU A 69 6.80 -21.12 -8.39
N GLY A 70 7.10 -22.42 -8.26
CA GLY A 70 8.45 -22.94 -8.04
C GLY A 70 9.35 -22.93 -9.28
N SER A 71 8.79 -22.74 -10.48
CA SER A 71 9.55 -22.77 -11.74
C SER A 71 9.66 -21.39 -12.38
N ALA A 72 10.89 -20.90 -12.54
CA ALA A 72 11.17 -19.61 -13.18
C ALA A 72 10.67 -19.52 -14.64
N SER A 73 10.51 -20.66 -15.33
CA SER A 73 9.96 -20.68 -16.69
C SER A 73 8.47 -20.36 -16.73
N CYS A 74 7.70 -20.76 -15.71
CA CYS A 74 6.27 -20.48 -15.63
C CYS A 74 6.01 -18.99 -15.32
N TRP A 75 6.74 -18.43 -14.35
CA TRP A 75 6.68 -17.00 -14.03
C TRP A 75 7.05 -16.10 -15.22
N LYS A 76 8.11 -16.45 -15.96
CA LYS A 76 8.48 -15.72 -17.18
C LYS A 76 7.40 -15.84 -18.24
N GLY A 77 6.87 -17.05 -18.47
CA GLY A 77 5.78 -17.30 -19.42
C GLY A 77 4.55 -16.43 -19.13
N LEU A 78 4.18 -16.29 -17.86
CA LEU A 78 3.09 -15.43 -17.39
C LEU A 78 3.31 -13.93 -17.69
N ILE A 79 4.51 -13.44 -17.43
CA ILE A 79 4.83 -12.02 -17.65
C ILE A 79 4.87 -11.71 -19.16
N PHE A 80 5.38 -12.64 -19.95
CA PHE A 80 5.40 -12.54 -21.42
C PHE A 80 4.01 -12.75 -22.05
N SER A 81 3.14 -13.53 -21.43
CA SER A 81 1.78 -13.76 -21.92
C SER A 81 0.84 -12.59 -21.69
N TRP A 82 1.18 -11.65 -20.79
CA TRP A 82 0.40 -10.43 -20.62
C TRP A 82 0.44 -9.63 -21.94
N ARG A 83 -0.65 -9.61 -22.71
CA ARG A 83 -0.72 -8.97 -24.04
C ARG A 83 -1.13 -7.51 -23.98
N ALA A 84 -1.45 -6.99 -22.79
CA ALA A 84 -1.81 -5.59 -22.61
C ALA A 84 -0.74 -4.65 -23.21
N PRO A 85 -1.14 -3.53 -23.83
CA PRO A 85 -0.19 -2.56 -24.37
C PRO A 85 0.71 -2.02 -23.27
N LEU A 86 1.97 -1.72 -23.62
CA LEU A 86 3.01 -1.28 -22.66
C LEU A 86 2.52 -0.15 -21.75
N LEU A 87 1.81 0.83 -22.32
CA LEU A 87 1.25 1.97 -21.59
C LEU A 87 0.27 1.55 -20.49
N LEU A 88 -0.60 0.59 -20.77
CA LEU A 88 -1.57 0.08 -19.80
C LEU A 88 -0.86 -0.72 -18.70
N LYS A 89 0.12 -1.54 -19.06
CA LYS A 89 0.96 -2.27 -18.09
C LYS A 89 1.68 -1.30 -17.16
N SER A 90 2.34 -0.27 -17.70
CA SER A 90 3.06 0.72 -16.91
C SER A 90 2.11 1.52 -16.02
N PHE A 91 0.91 1.88 -16.52
CA PHE A 91 -0.08 2.59 -15.74
C PHE A 91 -0.58 1.76 -14.55
N LEU A 92 -0.91 0.49 -14.80
CA LEU A 92 -1.41 -0.42 -13.76
C LEU A 92 -0.34 -0.70 -12.69
N LEU A 93 0.89 -0.99 -13.10
CA LEU A 93 2.00 -1.25 -12.18
C LEU A 93 2.39 0.01 -11.39
N SER A 94 2.53 1.15 -12.07
CA SER A 94 2.86 2.41 -11.38
C SER A 94 1.75 2.85 -10.43
N GLY A 95 0.48 2.66 -10.79
CA GLY A 95 -0.66 2.92 -9.92
C GLY A 95 -0.66 2.04 -8.67
N ALA A 96 -0.36 0.74 -8.80
CA ALA A 96 -0.23 -0.17 -7.67
C ALA A 96 0.93 0.24 -6.75
N ILE A 97 2.10 0.53 -7.32
CA ILE A 97 3.28 1.00 -6.59
C ILE A 97 2.98 2.30 -5.85
N PHE A 98 2.39 3.28 -6.55
CA PHE A 98 2.01 4.56 -5.96
C PHE A 98 1.01 4.41 -4.81
N GLY A 99 0.00 3.54 -4.97
CA GLY A 99 -0.96 3.22 -3.91
C GLY A 99 -0.26 2.68 -2.66
N ILE A 100 0.66 1.72 -2.83
CA ILE A 100 1.44 1.14 -1.71
C ILE A 100 2.30 2.20 -1.04
N PHE A 101 3.03 3.02 -1.81
CA PHE A 101 3.87 4.08 -1.25
C PHE A 101 3.07 5.13 -0.50
N SER A 102 1.93 5.56 -1.03
CA SER A 102 1.08 6.54 -0.34
C SER A 102 0.44 5.97 0.93
N ALA A 103 0.05 4.69 0.94
CA ALA A 103 -0.42 4.00 2.13
C ALA A 103 0.70 3.92 3.20
N ALA A 104 1.91 3.53 2.80
CA ALA A 104 3.08 3.48 3.67
C ALA A 104 3.43 4.86 4.25
N TYR A 105 3.40 5.90 3.41
CA TYR A 105 3.63 7.27 3.83
C TYR A 105 2.55 7.75 4.82
N GLY A 106 1.27 7.44 4.59
CA GLY A 106 0.18 7.75 5.51
C GLY A 106 0.23 6.99 6.84
N MET A 107 0.87 5.82 6.87
CA MET A 107 1.16 5.09 8.13
C MET A 107 2.33 5.70 8.90
N TRP A 108 3.36 6.17 8.18
CA TRP A 108 4.51 6.85 8.76
C TRP A 108 4.14 8.22 9.33
N TRP A 109 3.35 8.99 8.57
CA TRP A 109 2.91 10.31 8.97
C TRP A 109 1.84 10.19 10.06
N ARG A 110 2.23 10.40 11.33
CA ARG A 110 1.28 10.35 12.44
C ARG A 110 0.46 11.65 12.50
N PRO A 111 -0.88 11.57 12.59
CA PRO A 111 -1.71 12.76 12.77
C PRO A 111 -1.42 13.44 14.10
N GLU A 112 -1.36 14.78 14.08
CA GLU A 112 -1.22 15.56 15.31
C GLU A 112 -2.53 15.51 16.10
N VAL A 113 -2.42 15.19 17.38
CA VAL A 113 -3.55 15.12 18.32
C VAL A 113 -3.75 16.49 18.96
N MET A 114 -5.00 16.93 19.17
CA MET A 114 -5.33 18.23 19.78
C MET A 114 -4.55 18.48 21.09
N ALA A 115 -4.41 17.45 21.92
CA ALA A 115 -3.66 17.54 23.18
C ALA A 115 -2.18 17.98 22.99
N ASN A 116 -1.50 17.48 21.96
CA ASN A 116 -0.10 17.85 21.69
C ASN A 116 0.02 19.27 21.15
N ARG A 117 -0.98 19.72 20.37
CA ARG A 117 -1.06 21.10 19.89
C ARG A 117 -1.31 22.06 21.05
N ASP A 118 -2.27 21.74 21.92
CA ASP A 118 -2.59 22.57 23.10
C ASP A 118 -1.40 22.70 24.04
N VAL A 119 -0.65 21.60 24.27
CA VAL A 119 0.59 21.64 25.07
C VAL A 119 1.63 22.56 24.44
N ARG A 120 1.86 22.49 23.12
CA ARG A 120 2.84 23.35 22.42
C ARG A 120 2.42 24.83 22.45
N VAL A 121 1.14 25.11 22.23
CA VAL A 121 0.61 26.48 22.24
C VAL A 121 0.61 27.06 23.66
N ASN A 122 0.33 26.26 24.68
CA ASN A 122 0.38 26.73 26.05
C ASN A 122 1.82 26.88 26.56
N SER A 123 2.75 26.00 26.17
CA SER A 123 4.16 26.14 26.56
C SER A 123 4.78 27.42 25.99
N THR A 124 4.48 27.76 24.73
CA THR A 124 4.94 29.00 24.10
C THR A 124 4.37 30.24 24.78
N LYS A 125 3.07 30.25 25.13
CA LYS A 125 2.47 31.35 25.93
C LYS A 125 3.12 31.51 27.31
N VAL A 126 3.51 30.41 27.95
CA VAL A 126 4.19 30.45 29.26
C VAL A 126 5.61 31.01 29.12
N GLU A 127 6.35 30.66 28.07
CA GLU A 127 7.66 31.24 27.79
C GLU A 127 7.57 32.72 27.43
N GLU A 128 6.61 33.10 26.59
CA GLU A 128 6.38 34.48 26.16
C GLU A 128 5.99 35.37 27.35
N SER A 129 5.13 34.86 28.25
CA SER A 129 4.76 35.58 29.48
C SER A 129 5.91 35.71 30.49
N ARG A 130 6.88 34.79 30.52
CA ARG A 130 8.12 34.96 31.32
C ARG A 130 8.99 36.10 30.81
N ILE A 131 9.03 36.32 29.50
CA ILE A 131 9.83 37.37 28.86
C ILE A 131 9.13 38.72 28.96
N SER A 132 7.79 38.74 28.83
CA SER A 132 6.98 39.97 28.85
C SER A 132 6.54 40.40 30.26
N SER A 133 6.81 39.60 31.30
CA SER A 133 6.40 39.90 32.68
C SER A 133 7.17 41.11 33.23
N PRO A 134 6.50 42.20 33.63
CA PRO A 134 7.13 43.32 34.32
C PRO A 134 7.44 43.01 35.80
N ILE A 135 7.05 41.83 36.29
CA ILE A 135 7.23 41.42 37.69
C ILE A 135 8.55 40.63 37.80
N PRO A 136 9.55 41.09 38.58
CA PRO A 136 10.78 40.34 38.78
C PRO A 136 10.49 39.01 39.51
N PRO A 137 11.23 37.92 39.21
CA PRO A 137 11.01 36.64 39.85
C PRO A 137 11.26 36.77 41.36
N GLY A 138 10.20 36.58 42.15
CA GLY A 138 10.27 36.49 43.61
C GLY A 138 10.97 35.19 44.01
N GLY A 139 12.29 35.19 43.95
CA GLY A 139 13.11 34.13 44.52
C GLY A 139 12.99 34.15 46.04
N SER A 140 12.56 33.04 46.62
CA SER A 140 12.92 32.71 48.00
C SER A 140 14.11 31.76 47.93
N LEU A 141 15.29 32.26 48.31
CA LEU A 141 16.36 31.44 48.89
C LEU A 141 15.89 30.88 50.23
#